data_AF-A0A1I6Z2F3-F1
#
_entry.id   AF-A0A1I6Z2F3-F1
#
_cell.length_a   1.000
_cell.length_b   1.000
_cell.length_c   1.000
_cell.angle_alpha   90.00
_cell.angle_beta   90.00
_cell.angle_gamma   90.00
#
_symmetry.space_group_name_H-M   'P 1'
#
loop_
_entity.id
_entity.type
_entity.pdbx_description
1 polymer ?
#
loop_
_entity_poly.entity_id
_entity_poly.type
_entity_poly.pdbx_seq_one_letter_code
_entity_poly.pdbx_strand_id
1 'polypeptide(L)'
;MNPGMEAPVDAGVIKRGSLLVAAGSAELTIPVEARCLRQHFDESRGQYLVAFVITRLDPAQRELLRRVIRAYLAGRHASVEELIDAEDPQTPRRSMPEGASMPASGSLWRYSLLLLASLALLLVLAVTLYRNLLLVEPDFAAVTAPRVDIVAPGNGVLADHGLTPGDRVERDQLLVNIDNRELRAELALAQAGERFNQRLIDTLKTRLADPDTQRVSLFNATRPDDYRATTFETADAGIARERVDQLEASVDFERARVNALETRLSGHRLFSPCECLVAWAVDGAGDVYVQQGDPLMTLTRTEPEAVLVEALVHMEDISRLEPHQLAFVDLGNGKEVIEARVRSIALDIERQPRAGFPHWVRQQQNVASVLLVPERPLPPHLVGRPVEVRFSDAPAFDAVAEWFLSAFNGLIGRFVSTSEGEPS
;
A
#
# COMPACT_ATOMS: atom_id res chain seq x y z
N MET A 1 -12.02 -31.80 20.90
CA MET A 1 -13.23 -31.83 21.77
C MET A 1 -13.07 -32.93 22.79
N ASN A 2 -12.76 -32.55 24.03
CA ASN A 2 -12.60 -33.48 25.15
C ASN A 2 -13.97 -33.62 25.85
N PRO A 3 -14.62 -34.79 25.83
CA PRO A 3 -15.96 -34.96 26.39
C PRO A 3 -15.81 -35.25 27.89
N GLY A 4 -15.88 -34.23 28.74
CA GLY A 4 -15.80 -34.44 30.18
C GLY A 4 -15.73 -33.22 31.09
N MET A 5 -15.70 -32.00 30.56
CA MET A 5 -15.78 -30.78 31.37
C MET A 5 -17.13 -30.11 31.17
N GLU A 6 -18.12 -30.52 31.97
CA GLU A 6 -19.41 -29.85 32.09
C GLU A 6 -19.19 -28.37 32.46
N ALA A 7 -19.94 -27.49 31.80
CA ALA A 7 -19.85 -26.07 32.06
C ALA A 7 -20.38 -25.74 33.46
N PRO A 8 -19.74 -24.85 34.23
CA PRO A 8 -20.07 -24.64 35.63
C PRO A 8 -21.44 -23.97 35.86
N VAL A 9 -22.01 -23.27 34.87
CA VAL A 9 -23.31 -22.58 34.98
C VAL A 9 -24.03 -22.49 33.62
N ASP A 10 -25.25 -23.02 33.53
CA ASP A 10 -26.08 -22.93 32.33
C ASP A 10 -26.49 -21.48 31.97
N ALA A 11 -26.48 -21.18 30.67
CA ALA A 11 -26.89 -19.88 30.14
C ALA A 11 -28.38 -19.60 30.43
N GLY A 12 -28.68 -18.39 30.89
CA GLY A 12 -30.04 -17.94 31.21
C GLY A 12 -30.50 -18.16 32.65
N VAL A 13 -29.77 -18.95 33.45
CA VAL A 13 -30.12 -19.20 34.86
C VAL A 13 -29.69 -18.02 35.74
N ILE A 14 -30.58 -17.60 36.65
CA ILE A 14 -30.29 -16.60 37.69
C ILE A 14 -29.62 -17.31 38.86
N LYS A 15 -28.43 -16.87 39.24
CA LYS A 15 -27.68 -17.36 40.39
C LYS A 15 -27.42 -16.23 41.37
N ARG A 16 -27.49 -16.56 42.66
CA ARG A 16 -27.08 -15.65 43.75
C ARG A 16 -25.59 -15.84 43.96
N GLY A 17 -24.83 -14.75 43.94
CA GLY A 17 -23.39 -14.75 44.14
C GLY A 17 -22.96 -13.52 44.93
N SER A 18 -21.68 -13.45 45.28
CA SER A 18 -21.07 -12.26 45.87
C SER A 18 -20.03 -11.68 44.92
N LEU A 19 -20.17 -10.40 44.62
CA LEU A 19 -19.19 -9.61 43.90
C LEU A 19 -18.15 -9.12 44.90
N LEU A 20 -16.90 -9.57 44.73
CA LEU A 20 -15.75 -9.11 45.49
C LEU A 20 -15.11 -7.94 44.74
N VAL A 21 -15.10 -6.76 45.36
CA VAL A 21 -14.50 -5.55 44.79
C VAL A 21 -13.39 -5.08 45.72
N ALA A 22 -12.15 -5.05 45.22
CA ALA A 22 -11.02 -4.47 45.94
C ALA A 22 -11.04 -2.95 45.75
N ALA A 23 -11.16 -2.20 46.84
CA ALA A 23 -11.13 -0.75 46.87
C ALA A 23 -9.99 -0.29 47.80
N GLY A 24 -8.81 -0.03 47.23
CA GLY A 24 -7.62 0.34 48.00
C GLY A 24 -7.17 -0.81 48.91
N SER A 25 -7.16 -0.58 50.22
CA SER A 25 -6.81 -1.57 51.24
C SER A 25 -8.01 -2.36 51.80
N ALA A 26 -9.22 -2.13 51.28
CA ALA A 26 -10.44 -2.77 51.74
C ALA A 26 -11.03 -3.70 50.66
N GLU A 27 -11.47 -4.88 51.07
CA GLU A 27 -12.23 -5.80 50.23
C GLU A 27 -13.71 -5.70 50.57
N LEU A 28 -14.52 -5.39 49.56
CA LEU A 28 -15.97 -5.25 49.71
C LEU A 28 -16.67 -6.44 49.05
N THR A 29 -17.49 -7.14 49.84
CA THR A 29 -18.30 -8.26 49.37
C THR A 29 -19.75 -7.81 49.20
N ILE A 30 -20.20 -7.66 47.95
CA ILE A 30 -21.57 -7.24 47.63
C ILE A 30 -22.37 -8.46 47.16
N PRO A 31 -23.45 -8.89 47.86
CA PRO A 31 -24.31 -9.94 47.37
C PRO A 31 -25.12 -9.45 46.16
N VAL A 32 -25.16 -10.24 45.09
CA VAL A 32 -25.82 -9.91 43.82
C VAL A 32 -26.66 -11.08 43.31
N GLU A 33 -27.79 -10.78 42.69
CA GLU A 33 -28.48 -11.74 41.82
C GLU A 33 -28.06 -11.46 40.38
N ALA A 34 -27.41 -12.43 39.74
CA ALA A 34 -26.88 -12.28 38.40
C ALA A 34 -27.37 -13.39 37.47
N ARG A 35 -27.72 -13.04 36.24
CA ARG A 35 -28.12 -13.97 35.18
C ARG A 35 -26.94 -14.23 34.26
N CYS A 36 -26.60 -15.50 34.05
CA CYS A 36 -25.60 -15.89 33.07
C CYS A 36 -26.11 -15.55 31.66
N LEU A 37 -25.37 -14.73 30.90
CA LEU A 37 -25.73 -14.35 29.54
C LEU A 37 -25.07 -15.25 28.50
N ARG A 38 -23.76 -15.49 28.63
CA ARG A 38 -22.96 -16.21 27.65
C ARG A 38 -21.81 -16.92 28.34
N GLN A 39 -21.49 -18.12 27.84
CA GLN A 39 -20.33 -18.88 28.25
C GLN A 39 -19.46 -19.11 27.00
N HIS A 40 -18.17 -18.88 27.13
CA HIS A 40 -17.20 -19.12 26.07
C HIS A 40 -16.01 -19.86 26.66
N PHE A 41 -15.64 -21.00 26.08
CA PHE A 41 -14.45 -21.71 26.51
C PHE A 41 -13.23 -21.06 25.85
N ASP A 42 -12.34 -20.51 26.66
CA ASP A 42 -11.10 -19.91 26.18
C ASP A 42 -10.02 -21.00 26.14
N GLU A 43 -9.73 -21.50 24.93
CA GLU A 43 -8.72 -22.55 24.70
C GLU A 43 -7.31 -22.10 25.12
N SER A 44 -7.02 -20.81 25.14
CA SER A 44 -5.70 -20.28 25.51
C SER A 44 -5.43 -20.31 27.01
N ARG A 45 -6.48 -20.24 27.83
CA ARG A 45 -6.41 -20.24 29.30
C ARG A 45 -6.94 -21.53 29.94
N GLY A 46 -7.53 -22.43 29.14
CA GLY A 46 -8.11 -23.69 29.61
C GLY A 46 -9.27 -23.50 30.60
N GLN A 47 -9.98 -22.37 30.52
CA GLN A 47 -11.04 -21.99 31.47
C GLN A 47 -12.29 -21.48 30.73
N TYR A 48 -13.45 -21.67 31.35
CA TYR A 48 -14.71 -21.09 30.88
C TYR A 48 -14.81 -19.63 31.31
N LEU A 49 -14.89 -18.72 30.35
CA LEU A 49 -15.25 -17.32 30.57
C LEU A 49 -16.78 -17.21 30.58
N VAL A 50 -17.34 -16.84 31.72
CA VAL A 50 -18.78 -16.73 31.92
C VAL A 50 -19.15 -15.27 32.13
N ALA A 51 -20.01 -14.75 31.26
CA ALA A 51 -20.50 -13.38 31.32
C ALA A 51 -21.83 -13.32 32.07
N PHE A 52 -21.92 -12.47 33.09
CA PHE A 52 -23.12 -12.28 33.91
C PHE A 52 -23.68 -10.87 33.75
N VAL A 53 -25.02 -10.76 33.80
CA VAL A 53 -25.71 -9.47 34.01
C VAL A 53 -26.37 -9.47 35.37
N ILE A 54 -26.06 -8.44 36.17
CA ILE A 54 -26.67 -8.22 37.47
C ILE A 54 -28.12 -7.79 37.25
N THR A 55 -29.07 -8.63 37.67
CA THR A 55 -30.51 -8.38 37.48
C THR A 55 -31.13 -7.69 38.69
N ARG A 56 -30.65 -7.99 39.90
CA ARG A 56 -31.08 -7.32 41.13
C ARG A 56 -29.91 -7.06 42.06
N LEU A 57 -29.90 -5.83 42.58
CA LEU A 57 -28.98 -5.33 43.57
C LEU A 57 -29.76 -4.46 44.54
N ASP A 58 -29.59 -4.66 45.85
CA ASP A 58 -30.29 -3.89 46.88
C ASP A 58 -29.98 -2.38 46.74
N PRO A 59 -30.93 -1.46 46.96
CA PRO A 59 -30.71 -0.02 46.73
C PRO A 59 -29.53 0.55 47.53
N ALA A 60 -29.33 0.10 48.77
CA ALA A 60 -28.19 0.52 49.59
C ALA A 60 -26.86 0.06 49.00
N GLN A 61 -26.81 -1.18 48.51
CA GLN A 61 -25.62 -1.76 47.87
C GLN A 61 -25.32 -1.14 46.50
N ARG A 62 -26.36 -0.73 45.77
CA ARG A 62 -26.22 -0.04 44.48
C ARG A 62 -25.59 1.33 44.64
N GLU A 63 -25.99 2.10 45.64
CA GLU A 63 -25.36 3.40 45.92
C GLU A 63 -23.91 3.24 46.38
N LEU A 64 -23.63 2.20 47.17
CA LEU A 64 -22.26 1.87 47.60
C LEU A 64 -21.38 1.53 46.38
N LEU A 65 -21.83 0.62 45.50
CA LEU A 65 -21.12 0.27 44.27
C LEU A 65 -20.92 1.48 43.34
N ARG A 66 -21.96 2.34 43.20
CA ARG A 66 -21.89 3.56 42.40
C ARG A 66 -20.84 4.54 42.94
N ARG A 67 -20.73 4.67 44.26
CA ARG A 67 -19.73 5.53 44.92
C ARG A 67 -18.32 5.01 44.68
N VAL A 68 -18.09 3.69 44.80
CA VAL A 68 -16.80 3.05 44.54
C VAL A 68 -16.38 3.24 43.08
N ILE A 69 -17.28 2.99 42.12
CA ILE A 69 -16.99 3.19 40.69
C ILE A 69 -16.66 4.66 40.39
N ARG A 70 -17.43 5.60 40.95
CA ARG A 70 -17.21 7.03 40.74
C ARG A 70 -15.88 7.49 41.34
N ALA A 71 -15.50 6.99 42.52
CA ALA A 71 -14.20 7.28 43.12
C ALA A 71 -13.04 6.75 42.26
N TYR A 72 -13.16 5.51 41.77
CA TYR A 72 -12.15 4.90 40.91
C TYR A 72 -11.99 5.62 39.57
N LEU A 73 -13.09 5.97 38.90
CA LEU A 73 -13.06 6.76 37.65
C LEU A 73 -12.54 8.18 37.87
N ALA A 74 -12.66 8.73 39.08
CA ALA A 74 -12.10 10.02 39.46
C ALA A 74 -10.63 9.92 39.92
N GLY A 75 -10.00 8.74 39.84
CA GLY A 75 -8.60 8.53 40.23
C GLY A 75 -8.34 8.57 41.75
N ARG A 76 -9.38 8.44 42.59
CA ARG A 76 -9.28 8.44 44.05
C ARG A 76 -9.57 7.05 44.61
N HIS A 77 -8.75 6.58 45.55
CA HIS A 77 -9.02 5.33 46.28
C HIS A 77 -10.04 5.60 47.38
N ALA A 78 -11.19 4.92 47.34
CA ALA A 78 -12.22 5.08 48.36
C ALA A 78 -11.74 4.46 49.69
N SER A 79 -11.69 5.26 50.77
CA SER A 79 -11.39 4.77 52.13
C SER A 79 -12.67 4.39 52.87
N VAL A 80 -12.56 3.47 53.83
CA VAL A 80 -13.71 2.94 54.59
C VAL A 80 -14.41 4.05 55.38
N GLU A 81 -13.68 5.03 55.91
CA GLU A 81 -14.23 6.24 56.55
C GLU A 81 -15.15 7.07 55.63
N GLU A 82 -14.84 7.24 54.33
CA GLU A 82 -15.70 8.00 53.39
C GLU A 82 -16.97 7.22 52.96
N LEU A 83 -17.00 5.90 53.19
CA LEU A 83 -18.16 5.06 52.90
C LEU A 83 -19.17 5.02 54.06
N ILE A 84 -18.71 5.24 55.29
CA ILE A 84 -19.52 5.10 56.51
C ILE A 84 -20.12 6.45 56.94
N ASP A 85 -19.47 7.58 56.62
CA ASP A 85 -19.97 8.88 57.07
C ASP A 85 -21.27 9.28 56.37
N ALA A 86 -22.24 9.58 57.21
CA ALA A 86 -23.65 9.65 56.91
C ALA A 86 -24.08 10.99 56.30
N GLU A 87 -25.13 10.89 55.48
CA GLU A 87 -26.06 11.95 55.08
C GLU A 87 -25.54 13.08 54.18
N ASP A 88 -26.02 13.02 52.94
CA ASP A 88 -26.11 14.16 52.03
C ASP A 88 -26.74 15.35 52.77
N PRO A 89 -26.05 16.50 52.93
CA PRO A 89 -26.66 17.66 53.55
C PRO A 89 -27.83 18.11 52.68
N GLN A 90 -29.04 17.76 53.09
CA GLN A 90 -30.24 18.38 52.55
C GLN A 90 -30.06 19.88 52.62
N THR A 91 -30.09 20.52 51.45
CA THR A 91 -30.03 21.97 51.30
C THR A 91 -31.07 22.61 52.22
N PRO A 92 -30.66 23.37 53.25
CA PRO A 92 -31.61 23.98 54.16
C PRO A 92 -32.40 25.05 53.40
N ARG A 93 -33.72 24.86 53.33
CA ARG A 93 -34.67 25.87 52.88
C ARG A 93 -34.58 27.06 53.84
N ARG A 94 -33.83 28.08 53.45
CA ARG A 94 -33.75 29.36 54.14
C ARG A 94 -35.04 30.13 53.83
N SER A 95 -36.00 30.12 54.75
CA SER A 95 -37.05 31.13 54.79
C SER A 95 -36.40 32.47 55.17
N MET A 96 -36.57 33.47 54.32
CA MET A 96 -36.28 34.87 54.65
C MET A 96 -37.51 35.73 54.33
N PRO A 97 -37.69 36.82 55.08
CA PRO A 97 -38.97 37.46 55.34
C PRO A 97 -39.43 38.38 54.21
N GLU A 98 -40.71 38.73 54.28
CA GLU A 98 -41.36 39.78 53.51
C GLU A 98 -40.57 41.10 53.53
N GLY A 99 -40.60 41.79 52.38
CA GLY A 99 -40.46 43.24 52.33
C GLY A 99 -39.10 43.77 51.90
N ALA A 100 -38.83 43.74 50.58
CA ALA A 100 -38.05 44.78 49.91
C ALA A 100 -38.37 44.77 48.42
N SER A 101 -39.11 45.77 47.97
CA SER A 101 -39.29 46.11 46.56
C SER A 101 -37.93 46.44 45.93
N MET A 102 -37.58 45.74 44.85
CA MET A 102 -36.53 46.16 43.93
C MET A 102 -37.04 46.14 42.48
N PRO A 103 -36.56 47.07 41.65
CA PRO A 103 -37.23 47.47 40.42
C PRO A 103 -37.02 46.44 39.31
N ALA A 104 -38.07 46.27 38.50
CA ALA A 104 -37.97 45.60 37.22
C ALA A 104 -37.10 46.46 36.28
N SER A 105 -35.83 46.10 36.08
CA SER A 105 -35.04 46.63 34.97
C SER A 105 -34.23 45.52 34.28
N GLY A 106 -34.75 45.06 33.15
CA GLY A 106 -33.99 44.73 31.94
C GLY A 106 -32.87 43.70 32.03
N SER A 107 -33.19 42.42 32.25
CA SER A 107 -32.26 41.29 32.09
C SER A 107 -31.97 40.94 30.61
N LEU A 108 -31.82 41.93 29.73
CA LEU A 108 -31.43 41.70 28.32
C LEU A 108 -29.99 41.15 28.20
N TRP A 109 -29.11 41.50 29.14
CA TRP A 109 -27.71 41.04 29.17
C TRP A 109 -27.55 39.53 29.39
N ARG A 110 -28.48 38.90 30.13
CA ARG A 110 -28.45 37.44 30.31
C ARG A 110 -28.83 36.71 29.03
N TYR A 111 -29.78 37.26 28.26
CA TYR A 111 -30.15 36.71 26.95
C TYR A 111 -29.05 36.95 25.90
N SER A 112 -28.34 38.08 25.94
CA SER A 112 -27.20 38.31 25.03
C SER A 112 -26.03 37.37 25.30
N LEU A 113 -25.72 37.09 26.58
CA LEU A 113 -24.70 36.08 26.93
C LEU A 113 -25.09 34.67 26.49
N LEU A 114 -26.36 34.28 26.64
CA LEU A 114 -26.86 32.98 26.17
C LEU A 114 -26.86 32.88 24.64
N LEU A 115 -27.20 33.96 23.94
CA LEU A 115 -27.19 34.00 22.48
C LEU A 115 -25.76 33.90 21.93
N LEU A 116 -24.80 34.57 22.58
CA LEU A 116 -23.38 34.48 22.24
C LEU A 116 -22.82 33.07 22.51
N ALA A 117 -23.18 32.45 23.64
CA ALA A 117 -22.82 31.06 23.94
C ALA A 117 -23.44 30.06 22.94
N SER A 118 -24.71 30.25 22.57
CA SER A 118 -25.38 29.44 21.54
C SER A 118 -24.73 29.59 20.17
N LEU A 119 -24.33 30.81 19.79
CA LEU A 119 -23.64 31.07 18.53
C LEU A 119 -22.26 30.40 18.52
N ALA A 120 -21.52 30.49 19.62
CA ALA A 120 -20.24 29.80 19.78
C ALA A 120 -20.39 28.28 19.69
N LEU A 121 -21.41 27.70 20.32
CA LEU A 121 -21.72 26.28 20.22
C LEU A 121 -22.06 25.88 18.77
N LEU A 122 -22.89 26.67 18.07
CA LEU A 122 -23.21 26.45 16.66
C LEU A 122 -21.97 26.50 15.78
N LEU A 123 -21.06 27.43 16.05
CA LEU A 123 -19.80 27.56 15.31
C LEU A 123 -18.89 26.35 15.56
N VAL A 124 -18.73 25.91 16.81
CA VAL A 124 -17.99 24.67 17.13
C VAL A 124 -18.63 23.45 16.47
N LEU A 125 -19.96 23.35 16.50
CA LEU A 125 -20.69 22.26 15.86
C LEU A 125 -20.46 22.28 14.35
N ALA A 126 -20.55 23.44 13.69
CA ALA A 126 -20.30 23.60 12.27
C ALA A 126 -18.86 23.22 11.90
N VAL A 127 -17.86 23.67 12.67
CA VAL A 127 -16.44 23.31 12.44
C VAL A 127 -16.22 21.81 12.65
N THR A 128 -16.83 21.22 13.67
CA THR A 128 -16.72 19.78 13.94
C THR A 128 -17.38 18.96 12.85
N LEU A 129 -18.55 19.37 12.39
CA LEU A 129 -19.28 18.73 11.31
C LEU A 129 -18.52 18.82 9.99
N TYR A 130 -17.90 19.98 9.70
CA TYR A 130 -17.06 20.17 8.52
C TYR A 130 -15.85 19.24 8.53
N ARG A 131 -15.07 19.24 9.62
CA ARG A 131 -13.88 18.38 9.74
C ARG A 131 -14.21 16.89 9.61
N ASN A 132 -15.34 16.46 10.17
CA ASN A 132 -15.69 15.05 10.24
C ASN A 132 -16.42 14.53 8.99
N LEU A 133 -17.14 15.38 8.24
CA LEU A 133 -17.92 14.94 7.08
C LEU A 133 -17.30 15.31 5.72
N LEU A 134 -16.52 16.40 5.64
CA LEU A 134 -16.06 16.96 4.37
C LEU A 134 -14.56 16.81 4.15
N LEU A 135 -13.79 16.48 5.19
CA LEU A 135 -12.36 16.25 5.07
C LEU A 135 -12.08 14.75 5.10
N VAL A 136 -11.52 14.24 4.02
CA VAL A 136 -10.95 12.88 3.99
C VAL A 136 -9.45 13.03 4.18
N GLU A 137 -8.92 12.52 5.29
CA GLU A 137 -7.49 12.43 5.55
C GLU A 137 -7.04 10.99 5.23
N PRO A 138 -6.05 10.80 4.34
CA PRO A 138 -5.50 9.49 4.08
C PRO A 138 -4.64 9.02 5.25
N ASP A 139 -4.65 7.71 5.50
CA ASP A 139 -3.82 7.07 6.53
C ASP A 139 -2.33 7.25 6.23
N PHE A 140 -1.98 7.25 4.93
CA PHE A 140 -0.62 7.50 4.47
C PHE A 140 -0.62 7.94 3.00
N ALA A 141 0.20 8.92 2.64
CA ALA A 141 0.44 9.31 1.26
C ALA A 141 1.93 9.52 0.99
N ALA A 142 2.37 9.17 -0.22
CA ALA A 142 3.75 9.40 -0.66
C ALA A 142 3.82 9.62 -2.17
N VAL A 143 4.92 10.25 -2.61
CA VAL A 143 5.20 10.40 -4.04
C VAL A 143 5.67 9.06 -4.61
N THR A 144 5.06 8.62 -5.71
CA THR A 144 5.33 7.33 -6.34
C THR A 144 5.53 7.41 -7.83
N ALA A 145 6.32 6.49 -8.36
CA ALA A 145 6.52 6.32 -9.79
C ALA A 145 6.45 4.84 -10.16
N PRO A 146 6.05 4.50 -11.40
CA PRO A 146 6.06 3.12 -11.87
C PRO A 146 7.45 2.52 -11.75
N ARG A 147 7.49 1.32 -11.17
CA ARG A 147 8.68 0.50 -11.02
C ARG A 147 8.76 -0.49 -12.18
N VAL A 148 9.97 -0.69 -12.70
CA VAL A 148 10.26 -1.70 -13.70
C VAL A 148 11.35 -2.59 -13.15
N ASP A 149 11.05 -3.87 -13.01
CA ASP A 149 12.04 -4.87 -12.57
C ASP A 149 12.66 -5.53 -13.79
N ILE A 150 13.99 -5.46 -13.85
CA ILE A 150 14.81 -6.10 -14.87
C ILE A 150 15.31 -7.42 -14.30
N VAL A 151 14.93 -8.51 -14.94
CA VAL A 151 15.28 -9.87 -14.54
C VAL A 151 16.18 -10.51 -15.60
N ALA A 152 16.97 -11.49 -15.18
CA ALA A 152 17.82 -12.26 -16.08
C ALA A 152 16.97 -13.10 -17.05
N PRO A 153 17.11 -12.93 -18.38
CA PRO A 153 16.37 -13.68 -19.38
C PRO A 153 16.84 -15.14 -19.53
N GLY A 154 18.05 -15.43 -19.04
CA GLY A 154 18.70 -16.73 -19.16
C GLY A 154 19.88 -16.83 -18.20
N ASN A 155 20.48 -18.03 -18.17
CA ASN A 155 21.61 -18.30 -17.29
C ASN A 155 22.90 -17.71 -17.87
N GLY A 156 23.83 -17.30 -17.00
CA GLY A 156 25.16 -16.88 -17.44
C GLY A 156 25.89 -16.06 -16.39
N VAL A 157 26.99 -15.43 -16.81
CA VAL A 157 27.80 -14.57 -15.95
C VAL A 157 27.46 -13.11 -16.23
N LEU A 158 27.13 -12.35 -15.19
CA LEU A 158 26.83 -10.93 -15.28
C LEU A 158 28.10 -10.15 -15.61
N ALA A 159 28.07 -9.38 -16.70
CA ALA A 159 29.15 -8.44 -17.02
C ALA A 159 29.04 -7.18 -16.15
N ASP A 160 30.18 -6.60 -15.82
CA ASP A 160 30.25 -5.30 -15.15
C ASP A 160 29.58 -4.21 -16.01
N HIS A 161 28.77 -3.38 -15.35
CA HIS A 161 28.03 -2.29 -15.97
C HIS A 161 28.26 -0.94 -15.27
N GLY A 162 28.93 -0.89 -14.11
CA GLY A 162 29.27 0.35 -13.40
C GLY A 162 28.09 1.24 -13.00
N LEU A 163 26.86 0.73 -12.99
CA LEU A 163 25.66 1.49 -12.62
C LEU A 163 25.40 1.33 -11.12
N THR A 164 25.09 2.45 -10.47
CA THR A 164 24.83 2.53 -9.04
C THR A 164 23.43 3.06 -8.75
N PRO A 165 22.85 2.74 -7.58
CA PRO A 165 21.58 3.33 -7.16
C PRO A 165 21.65 4.86 -7.15
N GLY A 166 20.70 5.51 -7.82
CA GLY A 166 20.64 6.96 -8.02
C GLY A 166 21.06 7.42 -9.41
N ASP A 167 21.69 6.57 -10.21
CA ASP A 167 22.06 6.91 -11.58
C ASP A 167 20.84 7.05 -12.48
N ARG A 168 20.93 7.95 -13.46
CA ARG A 168 19.90 8.13 -14.50
C ARG A 168 20.30 7.37 -15.74
N VAL A 169 19.32 6.68 -16.33
CA VAL A 169 19.48 5.94 -17.57
C VAL A 169 18.46 6.42 -18.60
N GLU A 170 18.90 6.53 -19.84
CA GLU A 170 18.07 6.90 -20.99
C GLU A 170 17.35 5.68 -21.58
N ARG A 171 16.29 5.93 -22.37
CA ARG A 171 15.62 4.87 -23.12
C ARG A 171 16.61 4.21 -24.10
N ASP A 172 16.53 2.89 -24.21
CA ASP A 172 17.39 2.04 -25.05
C ASP A 172 18.88 2.07 -24.68
N GLN A 173 19.24 2.62 -23.52
CA GLN A 173 20.58 2.52 -22.97
C GLN A 173 20.85 1.09 -22.51
N LEU A 174 22.04 0.56 -22.83
CA LEU A 174 22.50 -0.74 -22.34
C LEU A 174 22.65 -0.69 -20.81
N LEU A 175 21.92 -1.55 -20.11
CA LEU A 175 21.98 -1.65 -18.65
C LEU A 175 22.99 -2.71 -18.23
N VAL A 176 22.87 -3.91 -18.80
CA VAL A 176 23.68 -5.05 -18.41
C VAL A 176 23.74 -6.07 -19.54
N ASN A 177 24.81 -6.85 -19.54
CA ASN A 177 25.03 -7.93 -20.48
C ASN A 177 25.33 -9.22 -19.72
N ILE A 178 24.70 -10.31 -20.11
CA ILE A 178 24.93 -11.63 -19.51
C ILE A 178 25.75 -12.47 -20.49
N ASP A 179 26.95 -12.84 -20.08
CA ASP A 179 27.78 -13.78 -20.82
C ASP A 179 27.27 -15.22 -20.62
N ASN A 180 26.59 -15.75 -21.64
CA ASN A 180 26.30 -17.17 -21.75
C ASN A 180 27.25 -17.86 -22.75
N ARG A 181 28.32 -18.47 -22.21
CA ARG A 181 29.33 -19.20 -23.00
C ARG A 181 28.78 -20.47 -23.65
N GLU A 182 27.82 -21.13 -23.00
CA GLU A 182 27.17 -22.34 -23.52
C GLU A 182 26.32 -22.01 -24.75
N LEU A 183 25.48 -20.97 -24.66
CA LEU A 183 24.66 -20.50 -25.78
C LEU A 183 25.51 -20.05 -26.98
N ARG A 184 26.67 -19.42 -26.72
CA ARG A 184 27.64 -19.08 -27.77
C ARG A 184 28.25 -20.32 -28.44
N ALA A 185 28.58 -21.35 -27.66
CA ALA A 185 29.08 -22.61 -28.20
C ALA A 185 28.01 -23.34 -29.03
N GLU A 186 26.76 -23.36 -28.57
CA GLU A 186 25.63 -23.93 -29.32
C GLU A 186 25.39 -23.20 -30.65
N LEU A 187 25.42 -21.86 -30.64
CA LEU A 187 25.29 -21.06 -31.85
C LEU A 187 26.41 -21.37 -32.84
N ALA A 188 27.66 -21.44 -32.37
CA ALA A 188 28.81 -21.76 -33.21
C ALA A 188 28.70 -23.17 -33.83
N LEU A 189 28.18 -24.15 -33.08
CA LEU A 189 27.93 -25.50 -33.57
C LEU A 189 26.83 -25.53 -34.63
N ALA A 190 25.70 -24.84 -34.40
CA ALA A 190 24.60 -24.74 -35.36
C ALA A 190 25.04 -24.07 -36.68
N GLN A 191 25.78 -22.95 -36.58
CA GLN A 191 26.35 -22.26 -37.75
C GLN A 191 27.39 -23.11 -38.50
N ALA A 192 28.11 -24.00 -37.82
CA ALA A 192 29.00 -24.95 -38.48
C ALA A 192 28.22 -26.02 -39.26
N GLY A 193 27.13 -26.53 -38.69
CA GLY A 193 26.22 -27.47 -39.35
C GLY A 193 25.55 -26.88 -40.60
N GLU A 194 25.00 -25.67 -40.49
CA GLU A 194 24.41 -24.96 -41.62
C GLU A 194 25.41 -24.79 -42.77
N ARG A 195 26.61 -24.27 -42.48
CA ARG A 195 27.67 -24.07 -43.49
C ARG A 195 28.14 -25.36 -44.13
N PHE A 196 28.20 -26.45 -43.37
CA PHE A 196 28.56 -27.76 -43.90
C PHE A 196 27.52 -28.26 -44.90
N ASN A 197 26.23 -28.20 -44.53
CA ASN A 197 25.14 -28.64 -45.41
C ASN A 197 25.01 -27.76 -46.65
N GLN A 198 25.19 -26.44 -46.53
CA GLN A 198 25.21 -25.53 -47.68
C GLN A 198 26.31 -25.91 -48.69
N ARG A 199 27.54 -26.16 -48.21
CA ARG A 199 28.63 -26.60 -49.10
C ARG A 199 28.34 -27.94 -49.78
N LEU A 200 27.67 -28.86 -49.08
CA LEU A 200 27.25 -30.13 -49.65
C LEU A 200 26.23 -29.92 -50.77
N ILE A 201 25.21 -29.09 -50.54
CA ILE A 201 24.21 -28.71 -51.56
C ILE A 201 24.88 -28.05 -52.76
N ASP A 202 25.75 -27.06 -52.54
CA ASP A 202 26.45 -26.34 -53.62
C ASP A 202 27.29 -27.29 -54.47
N THR A 203 27.99 -28.23 -53.83
CA THR A 203 28.78 -29.26 -54.51
C THR A 203 27.88 -30.16 -55.36
N LEU A 204 26.74 -30.62 -54.81
CA LEU A 204 25.79 -31.47 -55.53
C LEU A 204 25.13 -30.74 -56.70
N LYS A 205 24.67 -29.49 -56.49
CA LYS A 205 24.08 -28.64 -57.53
C LYS A 205 25.07 -28.38 -58.67
N THR A 206 26.33 -28.09 -58.34
CA THR A 206 27.38 -27.87 -59.35
C THR A 206 27.61 -29.12 -60.19
N ARG A 207 27.60 -30.32 -59.59
CA ARG A 207 27.72 -31.59 -60.32
C ARG A 207 26.50 -31.90 -61.17
N LEU A 208 25.30 -31.56 -60.70
CA LEU A 208 24.05 -31.78 -61.43
C LEU A 208 23.80 -30.77 -62.56
N ALA A 209 24.51 -29.64 -62.56
CA ALA A 209 24.41 -28.61 -63.60
C ALA A 209 25.11 -29.03 -64.91
N ASP A 210 26.00 -30.02 -64.87
CA ASP A 210 26.64 -30.59 -66.06
C ASP A 210 25.65 -31.54 -66.78
N PRO A 211 25.22 -31.22 -68.01
CA PRO A 211 24.22 -32.00 -68.75
C PRO A 211 24.68 -33.42 -69.09
N ASP A 212 25.99 -33.71 -69.07
CA ASP A 212 26.53 -35.05 -69.33
C ASP A 212 26.57 -35.93 -68.07
N THR A 213 26.26 -35.37 -66.89
CA THR A 213 26.28 -36.11 -65.62
C THR A 213 25.01 -36.93 -65.42
N GLN A 214 25.05 -38.20 -65.82
CA GLN A 214 23.96 -39.15 -65.57
C GLN A 214 23.95 -39.73 -64.15
N ARG A 215 25.12 -39.78 -63.50
CA ARG A 215 25.30 -40.39 -62.17
C ARG A 215 26.15 -39.52 -61.26
N VAL A 216 25.68 -39.32 -60.03
CA VAL A 216 26.37 -38.54 -59.00
C VAL A 216 26.67 -39.45 -57.82
N SER A 217 27.89 -39.34 -57.29
CA SER A 217 28.30 -40.03 -56.08
C SER A 217 27.76 -39.26 -54.86
N LEU A 218 26.85 -39.87 -54.13
CA LEU A 218 26.25 -39.32 -52.92
C LEU A 218 26.96 -39.87 -51.69
N PHE A 219 27.21 -38.99 -50.72
CA PHE A 219 27.69 -39.36 -49.40
C PHE A 219 26.53 -39.93 -48.57
N ASN A 220 26.63 -41.20 -48.15
CA ASN A 220 25.62 -41.85 -47.32
C ASN A 220 26.21 -42.13 -45.92
N ALA A 221 25.75 -41.38 -44.91
CA ALA A 221 26.26 -41.48 -43.53
C ALA A 221 25.45 -42.44 -42.64
N THR A 222 24.52 -43.21 -43.21
CA THR A 222 23.40 -43.80 -42.44
C THR A 222 23.66 -45.23 -41.93
N ARG A 223 24.92 -45.69 -41.82
CA ARG A 223 25.23 -47.04 -41.27
C ARG A 223 26.05 -46.93 -39.97
N PRO A 224 25.46 -47.15 -38.78
CA PRO A 224 26.14 -47.00 -37.49
C PRO A 224 27.15 -48.11 -37.16
N ASP A 225 27.16 -49.21 -37.91
CA ASP A 225 27.82 -50.44 -37.47
C ASP A 225 29.29 -50.58 -37.89
N ASP A 226 29.79 -49.68 -38.74
CA ASP A 226 31.15 -49.81 -39.29
C ASP A 226 31.88 -48.46 -39.29
N TYR A 227 32.70 -48.23 -38.26
CA TYR A 227 33.48 -47.00 -38.01
C TYR A 227 34.54 -46.66 -39.09
N ARG A 228 34.55 -47.33 -40.25
CA ARG A 228 35.66 -47.27 -41.21
C ARG A 228 35.31 -47.16 -42.70
N ALA A 229 34.04 -47.13 -43.10
CA ALA A 229 33.70 -47.01 -44.52
C ALA A 229 32.75 -45.84 -44.78
N THR A 230 33.30 -44.67 -45.09
CA THR A 230 32.58 -43.66 -45.86
C THR A 230 32.20 -44.29 -47.20
N THR A 231 30.93 -44.69 -47.32
CA THR A 231 30.43 -45.39 -48.49
C THR A 231 29.82 -44.38 -49.43
N PHE A 232 30.30 -44.36 -50.66
CA PHE A 232 29.82 -43.52 -51.72
C PHE A 232 28.83 -44.32 -52.58
N GLU A 233 27.58 -43.90 -52.61
CA GLU A 233 26.54 -44.53 -53.42
C GLU A 233 26.39 -43.74 -54.73
N THR A 234 26.50 -44.41 -55.87
CA THR A 234 26.22 -43.78 -57.17
C THR A 234 24.72 -43.77 -57.40
N ALA A 235 24.12 -42.59 -57.38
CA ALA A 235 22.70 -42.39 -57.65
C ALA A 235 22.50 -41.75 -59.03
N ASP A 236 21.38 -42.06 -59.65
CA ASP A 236 20.97 -41.38 -60.88
C ASP A 236 20.63 -39.91 -60.59
N ALA A 237 20.82 -39.04 -61.59
CA ALA A 237 20.64 -37.60 -61.44
C ALA A 237 19.26 -37.19 -60.88
N GLY A 238 18.20 -37.96 -61.16
CA GLY A 238 16.86 -37.72 -60.59
C GLY A 238 16.81 -37.87 -59.07
N ILE A 239 17.39 -38.95 -58.53
CA ILE A 239 17.45 -39.22 -57.09
C ILE A 239 18.35 -38.19 -56.39
N ALA A 240 19.43 -37.78 -57.05
CA ALA A 240 20.32 -36.74 -56.53
C ALA A 240 19.62 -35.38 -56.41
N ARG A 241 18.66 -35.04 -57.30
CA ARG A 241 17.83 -33.82 -57.16
C ARG A 241 16.91 -33.89 -55.95
N GLU A 242 16.17 -34.99 -55.78
CA GLU A 242 15.34 -35.20 -54.58
C GLU A 242 16.16 -35.11 -53.29
N ARG A 243 17.42 -35.60 -53.32
CA ARG A 243 18.32 -35.47 -52.18
C ARG A 243 18.76 -34.03 -51.92
N VAL A 244 18.92 -33.22 -52.96
CA VAL A 244 19.17 -31.77 -52.82
C VAL A 244 17.97 -31.12 -52.14
N ASP A 245 16.74 -31.41 -52.57
CA ASP A 245 15.53 -30.83 -51.98
C ASP A 245 15.40 -31.21 -50.48
N GLN A 246 15.73 -32.46 -50.12
CA GLN A 246 15.80 -32.89 -48.71
C GLN A 246 16.87 -32.14 -47.90
N LEU A 247 18.05 -31.91 -48.49
CA LEU A 247 19.12 -31.16 -47.85
C LEU A 247 18.77 -29.69 -47.70
N GLU A 248 18.09 -29.09 -48.68
CA GLU A 248 17.58 -27.72 -48.59
C GLU A 248 16.61 -27.57 -47.43
N ALA A 249 15.64 -28.49 -47.30
CA ALA A 249 14.73 -28.52 -46.16
C ALA A 249 15.50 -28.68 -44.82
N SER A 250 16.57 -29.48 -44.79
CA SER A 250 17.45 -29.59 -43.62
C SER A 250 18.21 -28.31 -43.32
N VAL A 251 18.67 -27.57 -44.34
CA VAL A 251 19.33 -26.27 -44.16
C VAL A 251 18.35 -25.23 -43.65
N ASP A 252 17.12 -25.22 -44.14
CA ASP A 252 16.09 -24.30 -43.66
C ASP A 252 15.78 -24.53 -42.17
N PHE A 253 15.73 -25.79 -41.73
CA PHE A 253 15.62 -26.13 -40.31
C PHE A 253 16.82 -25.63 -39.49
N GLU A 254 18.05 -25.86 -39.96
CA GLU A 254 19.27 -25.39 -39.26
C GLU A 254 19.33 -23.85 -39.22
N ARG A 255 18.92 -23.16 -40.28
CA ARG A 255 18.84 -21.70 -40.31
C ARG A 255 17.82 -21.18 -39.30
N ALA A 256 16.66 -21.82 -39.19
CA ALA A 256 15.67 -21.48 -38.16
C ALA A 256 16.25 -21.66 -36.75
N ARG A 257 17.05 -22.71 -36.54
CA ARG A 257 17.76 -22.95 -35.27
C ARG A 257 18.82 -21.88 -34.99
N VAL A 258 19.64 -21.50 -35.97
CA VAL A 258 20.62 -20.41 -35.86
C VAL A 258 19.91 -19.11 -35.47
N ASN A 259 18.86 -18.73 -36.20
CA ASN A 259 18.08 -17.52 -35.91
C ASN A 259 17.49 -17.52 -34.48
N ALA A 260 17.00 -18.67 -34.00
CA ALA A 260 16.49 -18.81 -32.64
C ALA A 260 17.59 -18.62 -31.58
N LEU A 261 18.78 -19.18 -31.81
CA LEU A 261 19.93 -19.02 -30.92
C LEU A 261 20.47 -17.59 -30.93
N GLU A 262 20.54 -16.94 -32.09
CA GLU A 262 20.92 -15.52 -32.21
C GLU A 262 19.94 -14.60 -31.48
N THR A 263 18.64 -14.86 -31.63
CA THR A 263 17.60 -14.11 -30.90
C THR A 263 17.77 -14.27 -29.39
N ARG A 264 17.97 -15.51 -28.91
CA ARG A 264 18.23 -15.77 -27.48
C ARG A 264 19.50 -15.06 -26.99
N LEU A 265 20.57 -15.07 -27.78
CA LEU A 265 21.83 -14.43 -27.42
C LEU A 265 21.68 -12.90 -27.38
N SER A 266 20.98 -12.31 -28.34
CA SER A 266 20.69 -10.87 -28.35
C SER A 266 19.88 -10.44 -27.13
N GLY A 267 18.99 -11.32 -26.66
CA GLY A 267 18.19 -11.09 -25.46
C GLY A 267 18.99 -11.01 -24.16
N HIS A 268 20.24 -11.49 -24.12
CA HIS A 268 21.11 -11.36 -22.95
C HIS A 268 21.69 -9.95 -22.76
N ARG A 269 21.50 -9.06 -23.74
CA ARG A 269 21.78 -7.63 -23.61
C ARG A 269 20.50 -6.91 -23.22
N LEU A 270 20.45 -6.43 -21.98
CA LEU A 270 19.27 -5.79 -21.42
C LEU A 270 19.39 -4.27 -21.58
N PHE A 271 18.34 -3.66 -22.10
CA PHE A 271 18.25 -2.24 -22.36
C PHE A 271 17.16 -1.60 -21.51
N SER A 272 17.33 -0.31 -21.22
CA SER A 272 16.33 0.45 -20.46
C SER A 272 15.07 0.71 -21.28
N PRO A 273 13.87 0.39 -20.79
CA PRO A 273 12.63 0.66 -21.50
C PRO A 273 12.10 2.09 -21.31
N CYS A 274 12.77 2.93 -20.51
CA CYS A 274 12.35 4.29 -20.19
C CYS A 274 13.53 5.22 -19.92
N GLU A 275 13.23 6.51 -19.78
CA GLU A 275 14.07 7.40 -18.98
C GLU A 275 13.80 7.13 -17.50
N CYS A 276 14.73 6.43 -16.86
CA CYS A 276 14.52 5.89 -15.52
C CYS A 276 15.68 6.26 -14.57
N LEU A 277 15.40 6.14 -13.28
CA LEU A 277 16.40 6.19 -12.21
C LEU A 277 16.65 4.76 -11.73
N VAL A 278 17.92 4.39 -11.54
CA VAL A 278 18.28 3.12 -10.92
C VAL A 278 17.96 3.19 -9.43
N ALA A 279 17.00 2.39 -8.97
CA ALA A 279 16.65 2.30 -7.56
C ALA A 279 17.51 1.26 -6.82
N TRP A 280 17.86 0.18 -7.52
CA TRP A 280 18.71 -0.90 -7.02
C TRP A 280 19.33 -1.64 -8.20
N ALA A 281 20.54 -2.15 -8.05
CA ALA A 281 21.24 -2.96 -9.05
C ALA A 281 22.09 -4.03 -8.35
N VAL A 282 22.16 -5.22 -8.94
CA VAL A 282 23.18 -6.22 -8.61
C VAL A 282 24.51 -5.71 -9.12
N ASP A 283 25.56 -5.79 -8.31
CA ASP A 283 26.90 -5.46 -8.75
C ASP A 283 27.41 -6.54 -9.72
N GLY A 284 27.79 -6.13 -10.94
CA GLY A 284 28.40 -6.99 -11.94
C GLY A 284 29.91 -7.21 -11.74
N ALA A 285 30.54 -6.51 -10.79
CA ALA A 285 31.94 -6.70 -10.48
C ALA A 285 32.17 -8.08 -9.83
N GLY A 286 32.91 -8.96 -10.51
CA GLY A 286 33.39 -10.24 -9.95
C GLY A 286 32.79 -11.52 -10.52
N ASP A 287 32.40 -11.54 -11.80
CA ASP A 287 31.92 -12.75 -12.50
C ASP A 287 30.72 -13.43 -11.79
N VAL A 288 29.75 -12.64 -11.35
CA VAL A 288 28.56 -13.15 -10.65
C VAL A 288 27.73 -14.02 -11.60
N TYR A 289 27.50 -15.27 -11.23
CA TYR A 289 26.64 -16.18 -11.98
C TYR A 289 25.17 -15.93 -11.63
N VAL A 290 24.32 -15.78 -12.64
CA VAL A 290 22.89 -15.53 -12.52
C VAL A 290 22.08 -16.59 -13.27
N GLN A 291 20.89 -16.88 -12.76
CA GLN A 291 19.93 -17.80 -13.34
C GLN A 291 18.76 -17.06 -13.97
N GLN A 292 18.06 -17.71 -14.90
CA GLN A 292 16.84 -17.19 -15.48
C GLN A 292 15.81 -16.81 -14.41
N GLY A 293 15.33 -15.56 -14.45
CA GLY A 293 14.36 -15.01 -13.51
C GLY A 293 14.97 -14.26 -12.33
N ASP A 294 16.29 -14.34 -12.12
CA ASP A 294 16.93 -13.61 -11.03
C ASP A 294 16.79 -12.09 -11.23
N PRO A 295 16.46 -11.31 -10.17
CA PRO A 295 16.35 -9.86 -10.27
C PRO A 295 17.75 -9.25 -10.41
N LEU A 296 17.95 -8.45 -11.46
CA LEU A 296 19.23 -7.80 -11.76
C LEU A 296 19.21 -6.32 -11.41
N MET A 297 18.09 -5.65 -11.69
CA MET A 297 17.99 -4.21 -11.48
C MET A 297 16.54 -3.80 -11.27
N THR A 298 16.35 -2.75 -10.48
CA THR A 298 15.06 -2.10 -10.29
C THR A 298 15.16 -0.68 -10.76
N LEU A 299 14.33 -0.31 -11.73
CA LEU A 299 14.26 1.01 -12.32
C LEU A 299 12.98 1.71 -11.88
N THR A 300 13.05 3.02 -11.75
CA THR A 300 11.90 3.89 -11.45
C THR A 300 11.74 4.88 -12.59
N ARG A 301 10.56 4.95 -13.22
CA ARG A 301 10.31 5.89 -14.32
C ARG A 301 10.43 7.33 -13.84
N THR A 302 11.13 8.17 -14.60
CA THR A 302 11.40 9.57 -14.23
C THR A 302 10.70 10.61 -15.10
N GLU A 303 9.89 10.15 -16.06
CA GLU A 303 9.08 11.02 -16.91
C GLU A 303 8.16 11.91 -16.05
N PRO A 304 8.01 13.21 -16.37
CA PRO A 304 7.25 14.16 -15.54
C PRO A 304 5.82 13.72 -15.22
N GLU A 305 5.15 13.04 -16.15
CA GLU A 305 3.78 12.54 -16.00
C GLU A 305 3.69 11.19 -15.27
N ALA A 306 4.82 10.50 -15.10
CA ALA A 306 4.87 9.20 -14.44
C ALA A 306 4.94 9.33 -12.91
N VAL A 307 5.49 10.44 -12.40
CA VAL A 307 5.57 10.75 -10.96
C VAL A 307 4.22 11.25 -10.47
N LEU A 308 3.56 10.45 -9.63
CA LEU A 308 2.24 10.71 -9.07
C LEU A 308 2.33 10.75 -7.55
N VAL A 309 1.23 11.15 -6.91
CA VAL A 309 1.06 10.94 -5.47
C VAL A 309 0.09 9.79 -5.29
N GLU A 310 0.49 8.80 -4.51
CA GLU A 310 -0.38 7.71 -4.09
C GLU A 310 -0.80 8.00 -2.65
N ALA A 311 -2.10 7.91 -2.37
CA ALA A 311 -2.68 8.10 -1.05
C ALA A 311 -3.52 6.88 -0.69
N LEU A 312 -3.30 6.32 0.49
CA LEU A 312 -4.07 5.21 1.04
C LEU A 312 -5.21 5.77 1.86
N VAL A 313 -6.42 5.47 1.42
CA VAL A 313 -7.66 5.94 2.04
C VAL A 313 -8.42 4.74 2.57
N HIS A 314 -8.95 4.85 3.78
CA HIS A 314 -9.74 3.78 4.37
C HIS A 314 -10.99 3.47 3.53
N MET A 315 -11.38 2.19 3.46
CA MET A 315 -12.50 1.73 2.62
C MET A 315 -13.84 2.40 2.95
N GLU A 316 -14.01 2.89 4.18
CA GLU A 316 -15.22 3.61 4.60
C GLU A 316 -15.35 4.98 3.91
N ASP A 317 -14.21 5.62 3.62
CA ASP A 317 -14.15 6.98 3.10
C ASP A 317 -14.04 7.01 1.57
N ILE A 318 -13.72 5.88 0.93
CA ILE A 318 -13.56 5.79 -0.52
C ILE A 318 -14.83 6.13 -1.29
N SER A 319 -16.00 5.88 -0.69
CA SER A 319 -17.31 6.19 -1.27
C SER A 319 -17.57 7.69 -1.43
N ARG A 320 -16.81 8.53 -0.70
CA ARG A 320 -16.89 9.99 -0.77
C ARG A 320 -15.95 10.58 -1.82
N LEU A 321 -15.08 9.78 -2.43
CA LEU A 321 -14.11 10.26 -3.41
C LEU A 321 -14.61 10.04 -4.83
N GLU A 322 -14.51 11.09 -5.64
CA GLU A 322 -14.90 11.06 -7.06
C GLU A 322 -13.67 11.11 -7.98
N PRO A 323 -13.72 10.44 -9.16
CA PRO A 323 -12.73 10.68 -10.20
C PRO A 323 -12.67 12.16 -10.57
N HIS A 324 -11.46 12.68 -10.78
CA HIS A 324 -11.16 14.09 -11.09
C HIS A 324 -11.40 15.12 -9.97
N GLN A 325 -11.77 14.68 -8.77
CA GLN A 325 -11.87 15.53 -7.59
C GLN A 325 -10.53 16.24 -7.31
N LEU A 326 -10.61 17.48 -6.81
CA LEU A 326 -9.45 18.27 -6.42
C LEU A 326 -8.89 17.80 -5.08
N ALA A 327 -7.57 17.69 -5.02
CA ALA A 327 -6.82 17.36 -3.82
C ALA A 327 -5.63 18.32 -3.68
N PHE A 328 -5.29 18.66 -2.45
CA PHE A 328 -4.14 19.48 -2.12
C PHE A 328 -3.07 18.59 -1.50
N VAL A 329 -1.86 18.65 -2.06
CA VAL A 329 -0.69 17.89 -1.60
C VAL A 329 0.29 18.84 -0.93
N ASP A 330 0.59 18.62 0.34
CA ASP A 330 1.69 19.30 1.05
C ASP A 330 2.91 18.38 1.09
N LEU A 331 4.04 18.87 0.57
CA LEU A 331 5.31 18.16 0.54
C LEU A 331 6.02 18.09 1.91
N GLY A 332 5.32 18.41 3.01
CA GLY A 332 5.84 18.37 4.39
C GLY A 332 6.64 19.61 4.80
N ASN A 333 6.69 20.61 3.92
CA ASN A 333 7.45 21.85 4.13
C ASN A 333 6.53 23.01 4.58
N GLY A 334 5.20 22.82 4.56
CA GLY A 334 4.18 23.80 4.95
C GLY A 334 4.12 25.07 4.07
N LYS A 335 4.96 25.17 3.03
CA LYS A 335 5.11 26.36 2.17
C LYS A 335 4.73 26.12 0.72
N GLU A 336 4.70 24.86 0.28
CA GLU A 336 4.40 24.50 -1.10
C GLU A 336 3.28 23.46 -1.12
N VAL A 337 2.05 23.98 -1.22
CA VAL A 337 0.87 23.17 -1.50
C VAL A 337 0.73 23.06 -3.02
N ILE A 338 0.60 21.82 -3.49
CA ILE A 338 0.45 21.50 -4.92
C ILE A 338 -0.96 20.99 -5.14
N GLU A 339 -1.66 21.60 -6.09
CA GLU A 339 -2.95 21.11 -6.54
C GLU A 339 -2.77 19.82 -7.35
N ALA A 340 -3.62 18.85 -7.08
CA ALA A 340 -3.63 17.55 -7.75
C ALA A 340 -5.07 17.10 -7.99
N ARG A 341 -5.26 16.17 -8.93
CA ARG A 341 -6.56 15.61 -9.27
C ARG A 341 -6.57 14.11 -9.11
N VAL A 342 -7.67 13.56 -8.60
CA VAL A 342 -7.88 12.12 -8.53
C VAL A 342 -7.93 11.54 -9.95
N ARG A 343 -6.95 10.69 -10.29
CA ARG A 343 -6.92 10.00 -11.58
C ARG A 343 -7.71 8.71 -11.55
N SER A 344 -7.45 7.90 -10.53
CA SER A 344 -8.06 6.58 -10.39
C SER A 344 -8.06 6.14 -8.94
N ILE A 345 -9.11 5.42 -8.59
CA ILE A 345 -9.27 4.77 -7.30
C ILE A 345 -9.15 3.27 -7.55
N ALA A 346 -8.16 2.63 -6.93
CA ALA A 346 -7.92 1.20 -7.04
C ALA A 346 -8.19 0.54 -5.68
N LEU A 347 -9.19 -0.34 -5.66
CA LEU A 347 -9.47 -1.21 -4.50
C LEU A 347 -8.46 -2.37 -4.41
N ASP A 348 -7.72 -2.60 -5.51
CA ASP A 348 -6.73 -3.64 -5.65
C ASP A 348 -5.39 -2.98 -6.00
N ILE A 349 -4.44 -3.08 -5.07
CA ILE A 349 -3.18 -2.32 -5.03
C ILE A 349 -2.17 -2.83 -6.09
N GLU A 350 -2.42 -3.96 -6.75
CA GLU A 350 -1.37 -4.74 -7.41
C GLU A 350 -1.21 -4.58 -8.92
N ARG A 351 -2.03 -3.80 -9.64
CA ARG A 351 -1.97 -3.81 -11.12
C ARG A 351 -0.65 -3.30 -11.71
N GLN A 352 0.09 -2.44 -10.99
CA GLN A 352 1.42 -1.99 -11.41
C GLN A 352 2.30 -1.76 -10.17
N PRO A 353 3.44 -2.45 -10.01
CA PRO A 353 4.36 -2.15 -8.92
C PRO A 353 4.86 -0.71 -9.07
N ARG A 354 4.71 0.09 -8.01
CA ARG A 354 5.22 1.46 -7.93
C ARG A 354 6.26 1.57 -6.83
N ALA A 355 7.33 2.30 -7.09
CA ALA A 355 8.35 2.66 -6.12
C ALA A 355 7.88 3.83 -5.25
N GLY A 356 8.39 3.90 -4.02
CA GLY A 356 8.12 4.99 -3.08
C GLY A 356 7.15 4.67 -1.94
N PHE A 357 6.57 3.47 -1.91
CA PHE A 357 5.78 2.99 -0.78
C PHE A 357 6.45 1.78 -0.12
N PRO A 358 6.55 1.75 1.21
CA PRO A 358 7.00 0.55 1.91
C PRO A 358 6.00 -0.59 1.75
N HIS A 359 6.51 -1.81 1.52
CA HIS A 359 5.67 -2.99 1.30
C HIS A 359 4.75 -3.33 2.48
N TRP A 360 5.14 -2.99 3.72
CA TRP A 360 4.35 -3.27 4.93
C TRP A 360 3.09 -2.40 5.06
N VAL A 361 3.09 -1.17 4.50
CA VAL A 361 1.90 -0.29 4.53
C VAL A 361 0.79 -0.87 3.66
N ARG A 362 1.16 -1.53 2.54
CA ARG A 362 0.22 -2.11 1.56
C ARG A 362 -0.50 -3.37 2.04
N GLN A 363 -0.15 -3.93 3.21
CA GLN A 363 -0.75 -5.17 3.74
C GLN A 363 -2.03 -4.94 4.58
N GLN A 364 -2.43 -3.69 4.80
CA GLN A 364 -3.67 -3.39 5.50
C GLN A 364 -4.86 -3.74 4.59
N GLN A 365 -5.68 -4.72 5.00
CA GLN A 365 -6.75 -5.31 4.16
C GLN A 365 -7.93 -4.36 3.87
N ASN A 366 -7.94 -3.15 4.43
CA ASN A 366 -9.09 -2.23 4.38
C ASN A 366 -8.75 -0.84 3.82
N VAL A 367 -7.66 -0.70 3.04
CA VAL A 367 -7.31 0.58 2.39
C VAL A 367 -7.43 0.48 0.87
N ALA A 368 -7.86 1.56 0.24
CA ALA A 368 -7.86 1.75 -1.20
C ALA A 368 -6.73 2.69 -1.61
N SER A 369 -6.11 2.41 -2.75
CA SER A 369 -5.06 3.26 -3.33
C SER A 369 -5.69 4.31 -4.24
N VAL A 370 -5.49 5.58 -3.91
CA VAL A 370 -5.94 6.72 -4.70
C VAL A 370 -4.74 7.35 -5.38
N LEU A 371 -4.73 7.35 -6.71
CA LEU A 371 -3.67 7.97 -7.49
C LEU A 371 -4.05 9.40 -7.86
N LEU A 372 -3.17 10.34 -7.52
CA LEU A 372 -3.32 11.76 -7.77
C LEU A 372 -2.32 12.22 -8.83
N VAL A 373 -2.81 12.97 -9.81
CA VAL A 373 -1.99 13.64 -10.81
C VAL A 373 -1.78 15.09 -10.38
N PRO A 374 -0.55 15.50 -10.05
CA PRO A 374 -0.27 16.87 -9.69
C PRO A 374 -0.37 17.78 -10.93
N GLU A 375 -0.90 19.00 -10.78
CA GLU A 375 -1.01 19.96 -11.88
C GLU A 375 0.36 20.49 -12.35
N ARG A 376 1.33 20.51 -11.43
CA ARG A 376 2.75 20.78 -11.73
C ARG A 376 3.54 19.48 -11.62
N PRO A 377 4.42 19.15 -12.58
CA PRO A 377 5.18 17.91 -12.53
C PRO A 377 6.09 17.86 -11.31
N LEU A 378 6.04 16.75 -10.59
CA LEU A 378 6.87 16.52 -9.41
C LEU A 378 8.25 16.02 -9.85
N PRO A 379 9.34 16.54 -9.27
CA PRO A 379 10.66 16.07 -9.63
C PRO A 379 10.91 14.63 -9.12
N PRO A 380 11.58 13.76 -9.91
CA PRO A 380 11.70 12.33 -9.59
C PRO A 380 12.43 12.01 -8.28
N HIS A 381 13.28 12.90 -7.78
CA HIS A 381 14.00 12.71 -6.52
C HIS A 381 13.07 12.78 -5.28
N LEU A 382 11.80 13.15 -5.46
CA LEU A 382 10.79 13.11 -4.41
C LEU A 382 10.15 11.74 -4.24
N VAL A 383 10.33 10.80 -5.18
CA VAL A 383 9.77 9.45 -5.08
C VAL A 383 10.20 8.80 -3.76
N GLY A 384 9.23 8.31 -2.99
CA GLY A 384 9.45 7.75 -1.66
C GLY A 384 9.34 8.74 -0.50
N ARG A 385 9.16 10.03 -0.77
CA ARG A 385 8.90 11.01 0.29
C ARG A 385 7.44 10.95 0.73
N PRO A 386 7.16 10.89 2.05
CA PRO A 386 5.81 11.02 2.57
C PRO A 386 5.28 12.44 2.31
N VAL A 387 4.00 12.54 2.04
CA VAL A 387 3.29 13.80 1.79
C VAL A 387 1.97 13.79 2.54
N GLU A 388 1.45 14.98 2.86
CA GLU A 388 0.10 15.11 3.40
C GLU A 388 -0.85 15.43 2.23
N VAL A 389 -2.00 14.78 2.19
CA VAL A 389 -2.99 14.97 1.14
C VAL A 389 -4.32 15.31 1.79
N ARG A 390 -5.00 16.33 1.25
CA ARG A 390 -6.35 16.70 1.66
C ARG A 390 -7.27 16.74 0.44
N PHE A 391 -8.34 15.97 0.47
CA PHE A 391 -9.36 15.98 -0.57
C PHE A 391 -10.38 17.09 -0.28
N SER A 392 -10.78 17.85 -1.29
CA SER A 392 -11.76 18.94 -1.12
C SER A 392 -12.92 18.78 -2.11
N ASP A 393 -14.15 18.82 -1.59
CA ASP A 393 -15.37 18.81 -2.42
C ASP A 393 -15.80 20.20 -2.89
N ALA A 394 -15.28 21.29 -2.29
CA ALA A 394 -15.76 22.63 -2.60
C ALA A 394 -14.70 23.73 -2.38
N PRO A 395 -14.03 24.22 -3.44
CA PRO A 395 -13.14 25.39 -3.34
C PRO A 395 -13.86 26.68 -2.90
N ALA A 396 -15.20 26.71 -2.96
CA ALA A 396 -16.01 27.88 -2.63
C ALA A 396 -16.08 28.19 -1.12
N PHE A 397 -15.84 27.22 -0.23
CA PHE A 397 -16.02 27.42 1.22
C PHE A 397 -14.73 27.82 1.96
N ASP A 398 -13.54 27.47 1.44
CA ASP A 398 -12.27 27.89 2.07
C ASP A 398 -12.05 29.40 1.96
N ALA A 399 -12.41 30.01 0.82
CA ALA A 399 -12.41 31.46 0.66
C ALA A 399 -13.43 32.15 1.60
N VAL A 400 -14.56 31.49 1.90
CA VAL A 400 -15.58 32.01 2.83
C VAL A 400 -15.15 31.82 4.29
N ALA A 401 -14.42 30.75 4.62
CA ALA A 401 -13.85 30.52 5.94
C ALA A 401 -12.72 31.51 6.25
N GLU A 402 -11.82 31.79 5.30
CA GLU A 402 -10.81 32.86 5.43
C GLU A 402 -11.45 34.26 5.51
N TRP A 403 -12.52 34.53 4.76
CA TRP A 403 -13.28 35.78 4.87
C TRP A 403 -13.98 35.93 6.23
N PHE A 404 -14.57 34.86 6.77
CA PHE A 404 -15.20 34.89 8.10
C PHE A 404 -14.17 35.09 9.22
N LEU A 405 -13.02 34.40 9.16
CA LEU A 405 -11.94 34.55 10.14
C LEU A 405 -11.28 35.94 10.09
N SER A 406 -11.07 36.49 8.89
CA SER A 406 -10.55 37.86 8.73
C SER A 406 -11.56 38.92 9.17
N ALA A 407 -12.86 38.72 8.91
CA ALA A 407 -13.92 39.59 9.41
C ALA A 407 -14.03 39.56 10.95
N PHE A 408 -13.82 38.39 11.58
CA PHE A 408 -13.83 38.25 13.03
C PHE A 408 -12.60 38.92 13.68
N ASN A 409 -11.41 38.77 13.10
CA ASN A 409 -10.19 39.45 13.55
C ASN A 409 -10.26 40.98 13.35
N GLY A 410 -10.90 41.45 12.27
CA GLY A 410 -11.17 42.88 12.06
C GLY A 410 -12.14 43.48 13.08
N LEU A 411 -13.06 42.69 13.62
CA LEU A 411 -14.02 43.11 14.66
C LEU A 411 -13.38 43.16 16.06
N ILE A 412 -12.46 42.25 16.35
CA ILE A 412 -11.70 42.24 17.61
C ILE A 412 -10.67 43.38 17.65
N GLY A 413 -10.02 43.69 16.52
CA GLY A 413 -9.06 44.81 16.43
C GLY A 413 -9.66 46.19 16.65
N ARG A 414 -10.98 46.35 16.45
CA ARG A 414 -11.67 47.64 16.62
C ARG A 414 -12.09 47.94 18.06
N PHE A 415 -12.13 46.94 18.94
CA PHE A 415 -12.51 47.11 20.35
C PHE A 415 -11.35 47.49 21.29
N VAL A 416 -10.10 47.45 20.81
CA VAL A 416 -8.91 47.74 21.63
C VAL A 416 -8.40 49.19 21.48
N SER A 417 -8.97 49.99 20.56
CA SER A 417 -8.45 51.35 20.25
C SER A 417 -9.18 52.54 20.90
N THR A 418 -10.16 52.33 21.80
CA THR A 418 -10.95 53.44 22.40
C THR A 418 -10.79 53.55 23.93
N SER A 419 -9.56 53.45 24.44
CA SER A 419 -9.28 53.57 25.88
C SER A 419 -7.89 54.14 26.17
N GLU A 420 -7.46 55.19 25.46
CA GLU A 420 -6.30 55.99 25.88
C GLU A 420 -6.50 57.47 25.50
N GLY A 421 -6.39 58.33 26.51
CA GLY A 421 -6.46 59.80 26.42
C GLY A 421 -7.45 60.36 27.45
N GLU A 422 -7.12 61.22 28.41
CA GLU A 422 -5.89 61.90 28.81
C GLU A 422 -6.28 62.63 30.13
N PRO A 423 -5.45 62.68 31.19
CA PRO A 423 -5.80 63.43 32.39
C PRO A 423 -5.31 64.88 32.28
N SER A 424 -6.19 65.84 32.58
CA SER A 424 -5.85 67.21 32.99
C SER A 424 -6.55 67.54 34.30
#